data_AF-E7ACQ9-F1
#
_entry.id   AF-E7ACQ9-F1
#
_cell.length_a   1.000
_cell.length_b   1.000
_cell.length_c   1.000
_cell.angle_alpha   90.00
_cell.angle_beta   90.00
_cell.angle_gamma   90.00
#
_symmetry.space_group_name_H-M   'P 1'
#
loop_
_entity.id
_entity.type
_entity.pdbx_description
1 polymer ?
#
loop_
_entity_poly.entity_id
_entity_poly.type
_entity_poly.pdbx_seq_one_letter_code
_entity_poly.pdbx_strand_id
1 'polypeptide(L)'
;MRGFTYQEGFLWLEISFTKENTSKRLYASPLCITPQLDLLITSVKGETLVKGEAQVDQECIRFLTKHCCCHPAAFLVELQKILTRILGLNKTLGIPNAAQVSYVRYAGRRRLVRDYDDFFMKRGADEVDLVEIGGRTYYNLPHAHRDITYYPQKKRSIRKKRWQLLDTIEENFKNMLHRHD
;
A
#
# COMPACT_ATOMS: atom_id res chain seq x y z
N MET A 1 14.93 17.93 14.66
CA MET A 1 15.46 17.80 13.28
C MET A 1 14.43 17.05 12.44
N ARG A 2 13.81 17.70 11.46
CA ARG A 2 13.03 17.00 10.43
C ARG A 2 14.03 16.22 9.58
N GLY A 3 14.01 14.89 9.66
CA GLY A 3 14.82 14.06 8.78
C GLY A 3 14.25 14.14 7.37
N PHE A 4 14.80 15.02 6.53
CA PHE A 4 14.54 14.96 5.10
C PHE A 4 15.22 13.70 4.56
N THR A 5 14.43 12.68 4.25
CA THR A 5 14.89 11.58 3.40
C THR A 5 14.92 12.09 1.97
N TYR A 6 16.13 12.22 1.40
CA TYR A 6 16.32 12.50 -0.02
C TYR A 6 15.63 11.40 -0.86
N GLN A 7 14.79 11.81 -1.80
CA GLN A 7 14.00 10.94 -2.68
C GLN A 7 14.42 11.18 -4.13
N GLU A 8 15.50 10.54 -4.57
CA GLU A 8 15.85 10.52 -5.99
C GLU A 8 15.27 9.26 -6.66
N GLY A 9 14.56 9.44 -7.77
CA GLY A 9 14.25 8.37 -8.73
C GLY A 9 13.04 7.46 -8.46
N PHE A 10 12.22 7.71 -7.43
CA PHE A 10 11.08 6.84 -7.09
C PHE A 10 9.75 7.61 -6.99
N LEU A 11 8.67 6.98 -7.46
CA LEU A 11 7.31 7.43 -7.21
C LEU A 11 6.90 7.02 -5.78
N TRP A 12 5.91 7.70 -5.21
CA TRP A 12 5.43 7.40 -3.87
C TRP A 12 3.95 7.69 -3.72
N LEU A 13 3.29 6.89 -2.88
CA LEU A 13 1.99 7.22 -2.32
C LEU A 13 2.11 7.39 -0.82
N GLU A 14 1.50 8.44 -0.29
CA GLU A 14 1.47 8.68 1.14
C GLU A 14 0.07 8.95 1.65
N ILE A 15 -0.13 8.64 2.93
CA ILE A 15 -1.28 9.09 3.71
C ILE A 15 -0.72 10.06 4.74
N SER A 16 -1.15 11.31 4.68
CA SER A 16 -0.83 12.33 5.68
C SER A 16 -2.08 12.73 6.47
N PHE A 17 -1.86 13.22 7.67
CA PHE A 17 -2.87 13.82 8.53
C PHE A 17 -2.48 15.27 8.79
N THR A 18 -3.39 16.17 8.43
CA THR A 18 -3.22 17.60 8.67
C THR A 18 -4.18 18.04 9.75
N LYS A 19 -3.65 18.66 10.80
CA LYS A 19 -4.43 19.35 11.84
C LYS A 19 -3.85 20.74 12.01
N GLU A 20 -4.70 21.75 11.84
CA GLU A 20 -4.29 23.16 11.83
C GLU A 20 -3.14 23.38 10.83
N ASN A 21 -2.01 23.94 11.26
CA ASN A 21 -0.83 24.18 10.42
C ASN A 21 0.22 23.06 10.46
N THR A 22 -0.13 21.90 11.02
CA THR A 22 0.80 20.75 11.13
C THR A 22 0.32 19.60 10.26
N SER A 23 1.16 19.19 9.31
CA SER A 23 0.99 17.95 8.54
C SER A 23 1.96 16.89 9.05
N LYS A 24 1.43 15.70 9.35
CA LYS A 24 2.19 14.52 9.74
C LYS A 24 1.93 13.41 8.73
N ARG A 25 2.99 12.82 8.18
CA ARG A 25 2.86 11.64 7.33
C ARG A 25 2.61 10.41 8.21
N LEU A 26 1.59 9.63 7.88
CA LEU A 26 1.22 8.43 8.62
C LEU A 26 1.77 7.17 7.95
N TYR A 27 1.65 7.11 6.62
CA TYR A 27 2.12 6.00 5.82
C TYR A 27 2.78 6.50 4.53
N ALA A 28 3.77 5.75 4.06
CA ALA A 28 4.42 5.95 2.78
C ALA A 28 4.57 4.60 2.08
N SER A 29 4.39 4.59 0.77
CA SER A 29 4.57 3.44 -0.10
C SER A 29 5.36 3.86 -1.35
N PRO A 30 6.71 3.78 -1.31
CA PRO A 30 7.52 4.00 -2.50
C PRO A 30 7.27 2.91 -3.55
N LEU A 31 7.24 3.31 -4.80
CA LEU A 31 6.98 2.47 -5.96
C LEU A 31 7.81 2.89 -7.17
N CYS A 32 7.96 1.99 -8.13
CA CYS A 32 8.53 2.30 -9.43
C CYS A 32 7.78 1.59 -10.55
N ILE A 33 7.99 2.05 -11.77
CA ILE A 33 7.53 1.36 -12.98
C ILE A 33 8.72 0.56 -13.52
N THR A 34 8.53 -0.74 -13.75
CA THR A 34 9.58 -1.62 -14.29
C THR A 34 9.72 -1.41 -15.81
N PRO A 35 10.84 -1.84 -16.42
CA PRO A 35 10.96 -1.85 -17.89
C PRO A 35 9.88 -2.68 -18.60
N GLN A 36 9.28 -3.65 -17.90
CA GLN A 36 8.16 -4.47 -18.38
C GLN A 36 6.80 -3.77 -18.24
N LEU A 37 6.78 -2.49 -17.87
CA LEU A 37 5.59 -1.70 -17.61
C LEU A 37 4.71 -2.28 -16.49
N ASP A 38 5.32 -2.86 -15.46
CA ASP A 38 4.64 -3.24 -14.22
C ASP A 38 4.85 -2.17 -13.13
N LEU A 39 3.88 -2.00 -12.23
CA LEU A 39 4.04 -1.18 -11.03
C LEU A 39 4.60 -2.04 -9.90
N LEU A 40 5.81 -1.74 -9.42
CA LEU A 40 6.44 -2.43 -8.31
C LEU A 40 6.29 -1.65 -7.00
N ILE A 41 5.56 -2.23 -6.05
CA ILE A 41 5.48 -1.77 -4.67
C ILE A 41 6.74 -2.22 -3.93
N THR A 42 7.63 -1.26 -3.68
CA THR A 42 8.92 -1.56 -3.05
C THR A 42 8.80 -1.76 -1.55
N SER A 43 7.93 -0.99 -0.88
CA SER A 43 7.65 -1.15 0.55
C SER A 43 6.38 -0.38 0.89
N VAL A 44 5.66 -0.82 1.92
CA VAL A 44 4.61 -0.05 2.58
C VAL A 44 5.05 0.14 4.01
N LYS A 45 5.22 1.38 4.48
CA LYS A 45 5.75 1.71 5.80
C LYS A 45 4.82 2.71 6.49
N GLY A 46 4.51 2.45 7.76
CA GLY A 46 3.97 3.48 8.64
C GLY A 46 5.11 4.16 9.37
N GLU A 47 4.96 5.41 9.79
CA GLU A 47 5.99 6.05 10.61
C GLU A 47 6.21 5.26 11.92
N THR A 48 7.48 5.09 12.28
CA THR A 48 7.84 4.34 13.49
C THR A 48 7.69 5.27 14.68
N LEU A 49 6.87 4.85 15.63
CA LEU A 49 6.52 5.59 16.84
C LEU A 49 7.78 6.11 17.58
N VAL A 50 7.86 7.41 17.79
CA VAL A 50 8.63 7.97 18.91
C VAL A 50 7.81 7.71 20.17
N LYS A 51 8.42 7.09 21.20
CA LYS A 51 7.75 6.85 22.50
C LYS A 51 7.19 8.18 23.03
N GLY A 52 5.86 8.32 23.05
CA GLY A 52 5.15 9.54 23.47
C GLY A 52 4.02 9.94 22.51
N GLU A 53 4.11 9.63 21.22
CA GLU A 53 3.10 10.00 20.19
C GLU A 53 2.11 8.87 19.84
N ALA A 54 2.19 7.74 20.55
CA ALA A 54 1.48 6.50 20.18
C ALA A 54 -0.06 6.60 20.17
N GLN A 55 -0.64 7.58 20.88
CA GLN A 55 -2.11 7.75 20.92
C GLN A 55 -2.67 8.38 19.64
N VAL A 56 -2.05 9.44 19.12
CA VAL A 56 -2.53 10.15 17.92
C VAL A 56 -2.57 9.20 16.71
N ASP A 57 -1.54 8.35 16.57
CA ASP A 57 -1.44 7.44 15.43
C ASP A 57 -2.46 6.28 15.51
N GLN A 58 -2.82 5.80 16.70
CA GLN A 58 -3.89 4.80 16.84
C GLN A 58 -5.26 5.37 16.48
N GLU A 59 -5.53 6.61 16.85
CA GLU A 59 -6.77 7.27 16.48
C GLU A 59 -6.85 7.53 14.98
N CYS A 60 -5.76 7.98 14.35
CA CYS A 60 -5.67 8.10 12.91
C CYS A 60 -5.85 6.76 12.20
N ILE A 61 -5.21 5.68 12.67
CA ILE A 61 -5.40 4.33 12.10
C ILE A 61 -6.86 3.87 12.26
N ARG A 62 -7.49 4.11 13.42
CA ARG A 62 -8.90 3.76 13.67
C ARG A 62 -9.83 4.54 12.76
N PHE A 63 -9.58 5.85 12.61
CA PHE A 63 -10.31 6.72 11.70
C PHE A 63 -10.20 6.23 10.26
N LEU A 64 -8.97 6.07 9.76
CA LEU A 64 -8.74 5.58 8.40
C LEU A 64 -9.32 4.18 8.20
N THR A 65 -9.20 3.27 9.16
CA THR A 65 -9.78 1.92 9.03
C THR A 65 -11.31 1.97 8.92
N LYS A 66 -11.95 2.87 9.66
CA LYS A 66 -13.40 3.09 9.60
C LYS A 66 -13.82 3.68 8.24
N HIS A 67 -13.09 4.67 7.75
CA HIS A 67 -13.48 5.42 6.54
C HIS A 67 -13.00 4.75 5.24
N CYS A 68 -11.80 4.17 5.22
CA CYS A 68 -11.26 3.39 4.10
C CYS A 68 -11.76 1.94 4.07
N CYS A 69 -12.57 1.53 5.05
CA CYS A 69 -13.09 0.16 5.21
C CYS A 69 -12.00 -0.93 5.24
N CYS A 70 -10.73 -0.57 5.47
CA CYS A 70 -9.58 -1.47 5.58
C CYS A 70 -8.39 -0.76 6.24
N HIS A 71 -7.40 -1.53 6.68
CA HIS A 71 -6.19 -0.98 7.29
C HIS A 71 -5.43 -0.05 6.30
N PRO A 72 -4.88 1.10 6.73
CA PRO A 72 -4.24 2.09 5.83
C PRO A 72 -3.18 1.50 4.88
N ALA A 73 -2.33 0.61 5.39
CA ALA A 73 -1.34 -0.08 4.56
C ALA A 73 -1.97 -0.92 3.44
N ALA A 74 -3.10 -1.60 3.69
CA ALA A 74 -3.82 -2.36 2.66
C ALA A 74 -4.55 -1.41 1.70
N PHE A 75 -5.04 -0.28 2.19
CA PHE A 75 -5.63 0.76 1.36
C PHE A 75 -4.63 1.31 0.33
N LEU A 76 -3.39 1.63 0.75
CA LEU A 76 -2.32 2.05 -0.17
C LEU A 76 -2.08 1.05 -1.30
N VAL A 77 -2.10 -0.25 -1.00
CA VAL A 77 -1.96 -1.30 -2.03
C VAL A 77 -3.10 -1.24 -3.04
N GLU A 78 -4.35 -1.03 -2.61
CA GLU A 78 -5.48 -0.87 -3.56
C GLU A 78 -5.32 0.37 -4.42
N LEU A 79 -4.86 1.49 -3.84
CA LEU A 79 -4.59 2.70 -4.61
C LEU A 79 -3.51 2.45 -5.67
N GLN A 80 -2.47 1.67 -5.33
CA GLN A 80 -1.43 1.28 -6.28
C GLN A 80 -1.96 0.37 -7.40
N LYS A 81 -2.90 -0.53 -7.08
CA LYS A 81 -3.61 -1.33 -8.10
C LYS A 81 -4.46 -0.46 -9.02
N ILE A 82 -5.20 0.52 -8.47
CA ILE A 82 -5.95 1.50 -9.24
C ILE A 82 -5.02 2.28 -10.18
N LEU A 83 -3.92 2.83 -9.65
CA LEU A 83 -2.94 3.56 -10.46
C LEU A 83 -2.35 2.70 -11.57
N THR A 84 -2.06 1.44 -11.29
CA THR A 84 -1.58 0.49 -12.32
C THR A 84 -2.55 0.44 -13.50
N ARG A 85 -3.86 0.31 -13.25
CA ARG A 85 -4.89 0.30 -14.30
C ARG A 85 -4.98 1.62 -15.05
N ILE A 86 -5.03 2.74 -14.32
CA ILE A 86 -5.20 4.07 -14.92
C ILE A 86 -4.02 4.42 -15.82
N LEU A 87 -2.80 4.07 -15.41
CA LEU A 87 -1.57 4.30 -16.16
C LEU A 87 -1.37 3.30 -17.32
N GLY A 88 -2.26 2.32 -17.51
CA GLY A 88 -2.13 1.31 -18.55
C GLY A 88 -0.96 0.33 -18.32
N LEU A 89 -0.58 0.12 -17.06
CA LEU A 89 0.49 -0.79 -16.67
C LEU A 89 -0.03 -2.23 -16.55
N ASN A 90 0.88 -3.19 -16.71
CA ASN A 90 0.56 -4.61 -16.85
C ASN A 90 0.15 -5.27 -15.54
N LYS A 91 1.00 -5.22 -14.51
CA LYS A 91 0.75 -5.84 -13.20
C LYS A 91 1.07 -4.90 -12.06
N THR A 92 0.47 -5.18 -10.91
CA THR A 92 0.91 -4.61 -9.63
C THR A 92 1.70 -5.68 -8.89
N LEU A 93 2.95 -5.40 -8.59
CA LEU A 93 3.89 -6.33 -8.00
C LEU A 93 4.24 -5.94 -6.57
N GLY A 94 4.29 -6.91 -5.66
CA GLY A 94 4.87 -6.78 -4.33
C GLY A 94 6.24 -7.43 -4.28
N ILE A 95 7.24 -6.76 -3.71
CA ILE A 95 8.58 -7.35 -3.55
C ILE A 95 8.61 -8.27 -2.32
N PRO A 96 9.14 -9.51 -2.43
CA PRO A 96 9.28 -10.41 -1.29
C PRO A 96 10.29 -9.90 -0.26
N ASN A 97 10.19 -10.39 0.98
CA ASN A 97 11.14 -10.06 2.04
C ASN A 97 12.59 -10.37 1.66
N ALA A 98 12.81 -11.48 0.94
CA ALA A 98 14.13 -11.94 0.51
C ALA A 98 14.84 -10.91 -0.39
N ALA A 99 14.07 -10.10 -1.11
CA ALA A 99 14.58 -9.05 -2.00
C ALA A 99 14.56 -7.65 -1.34
N GLN A 100 14.31 -7.56 -0.04
CA GLN A 100 14.36 -6.31 0.71
C GLN A 100 15.34 -6.36 1.89
N VAL A 101 15.84 -5.19 2.27
CA VAL A 101 16.45 -4.97 3.59
C VAL A 101 15.33 -4.82 4.63
N SER A 102 14.70 -5.93 4.98
CA SER A 102 13.57 -6.00 5.93
C SER A 102 14.02 -6.27 7.37
N TYR A 103 15.31 -6.50 7.59
CA TYR A 103 15.89 -6.79 8.90
C TYR A 103 16.72 -5.61 9.42
N VAL A 104 16.46 -5.22 10.66
CA VAL A 104 17.29 -4.25 11.38
C VAL A 104 17.96 -4.95 12.56
N ARG A 105 19.23 -4.61 12.80
CA ARG A 105 19.95 -5.06 14.00
C ARG A 105 19.75 -4.03 15.11
N TYR A 106 19.21 -4.47 16.24
CA TYR A 106 19.13 -3.66 17.45
C TYR A 106 19.65 -4.48 18.63
N ALA A 107 20.60 -3.91 19.39
CA ALA A 107 21.25 -4.56 20.53
C ALA A 107 21.76 -6.00 20.23
N GLY A 108 22.44 -6.17 19.09
CA GLY A 108 23.01 -7.47 18.68
C GLY A 108 21.99 -8.50 18.16
N ARG A 109 20.69 -8.21 18.21
CA ARG A 109 19.64 -9.10 17.70
C ARG A 109 19.13 -8.62 16.35
N ARG A 110 19.08 -9.52 15.37
CA ARG A 110 18.46 -9.28 14.06
C ARG A 110 16.95 -9.44 14.23
N ARG A 111 16.18 -8.37 14.01
CA ARG A 111 14.71 -8.41 14.02
C ARG A 111 14.18 -8.08 12.64
N LEU A 112 13.22 -8.87 12.17
CA LEU A 112 12.42 -8.52 11.00
C LEU A 112 11.55 -7.31 11.38
N VAL A 113 11.80 -6.18 10.74
CA VAL A 113 11.06 -4.94 10.98
C VAL A 113 9.66 -5.02 10.39
N ARG A 114 9.54 -5.70 9.26
CA ARG A 114 8.26 -5.93 8.61
C ARG A 114 8.32 -7.20 7.79
N ASP A 115 7.28 -8.00 7.92
CA ASP A 115 7.09 -9.21 7.14
C ASP A 115 6.21 -8.88 5.93
N TYR A 116 6.86 -8.62 4.80
CA TYR A 116 6.20 -8.32 3.54
C TYR A 116 5.58 -9.55 2.87
N ASP A 117 6.16 -10.73 3.07
CA ASP A 117 5.56 -11.98 2.61
C ASP A 117 4.21 -12.19 3.30
N ASP A 118 4.18 -12.08 4.64
CA ASP A 118 2.94 -12.13 5.41
C ASP A 118 1.97 -11.02 5.03
N PHE A 119 2.49 -9.80 4.83
CA PHE A 119 1.69 -8.64 4.44
C PHE A 119 1.00 -8.87 3.09
N PHE A 120 1.73 -9.26 2.04
CA PHE A 120 1.15 -9.46 0.72
C PHE A 120 0.24 -10.69 0.72
N MET A 121 0.62 -11.80 1.36
CA MET A 121 -0.23 -13.00 1.45
C MET A 121 -1.54 -12.77 2.23
N LYS A 122 -1.51 -12.01 3.33
CA LYS A 122 -2.71 -11.80 4.17
C LYS A 122 -3.52 -10.57 3.80
N ARG A 123 -2.89 -9.52 3.27
CA ARG A 123 -3.50 -8.21 3.03
C ARG A 123 -3.53 -7.79 1.57
N GLY A 124 -2.75 -8.42 0.70
CA GLY A 124 -2.93 -8.34 -0.75
C GLY A 124 -4.23 -9.05 -1.07
N ALA A 125 -5.30 -8.28 -1.28
CA ALA A 125 -6.62 -8.81 -1.52
C ALA A 125 -6.60 -9.95 -2.54
N ASP A 126 -7.29 -11.04 -2.19
CA ASP A 126 -7.87 -12.00 -3.12
C ASP A 126 -6.90 -12.76 -4.04
N GLU A 127 -6.32 -13.87 -3.54
CA GLU A 127 -5.33 -14.74 -4.25
C GLU A 127 -4.08 -13.99 -4.69
N VAL A 128 -2.95 -14.33 -4.08
CA VAL A 128 -1.68 -13.73 -4.46
C VAL A 128 -0.78 -14.86 -4.92
N ASP A 129 -0.37 -14.78 -6.17
CA ASP A 129 0.56 -15.73 -6.77
C ASP A 129 1.96 -15.16 -6.83
N LEU A 130 2.96 -16.04 -6.80
CA LEU A 130 4.33 -15.68 -7.10
C LEU A 130 4.56 -15.78 -8.60
N VAL A 131 5.15 -14.74 -9.18
CA VAL A 131 5.52 -14.68 -10.60
C VAL A 131 7.01 -14.41 -10.74
N GLU A 132 7.61 -14.97 -11.78
CA GLU A 132 9.01 -14.73 -12.12
C GLU A 132 9.11 -13.76 -13.29
N ILE A 133 9.84 -12.66 -13.09
CA ILE A 133 10.06 -11.62 -14.09
C ILE A 133 11.55 -11.26 -14.06
N GLY A 134 12.24 -11.44 -15.18
CA GLY A 134 13.67 -11.11 -15.30
C GLY A 134 14.56 -11.86 -14.29
N GLY A 135 14.27 -13.13 -14.00
CA GLY A 135 15.02 -13.95 -13.04
C GLY A 135 14.80 -13.59 -11.58
N ARG A 136 13.74 -12.81 -11.27
CA ARG A 136 13.37 -12.41 -9.92
C ARG A 136 11.93 -12.75 -9.62
N THR A 137 11.66 -13.14 -8.39
CA THR A 137 10.32 -13.49 -7.91
C THR A 137 9.60 -12.29 -7.32
N TYR A 138 8.33 -12.13 -7.66
CA TYR A 138 7.44 -11.08 -7.18
C TYR A 138 6.09 -11.64 -6.77
N TYR A 139 5.42 -11.01 -5.82
CA TYR A 139 4.00 -11.22 -5.59
C TYR A 139 3.18 -10.50 -6.65
N ASN A 140 2.35 -11.21 -7.41
CA ASN A 140 1.38 -10.62 -8.31
C ASN A 140 0.11 -10.25 -7.53
N LEU A 141 -0.20 -8.97 -7.45
CA LEU A 141 -1.34 -8.46 -6.69
C LEU A 141 -2.51 -8.22 -7.66
N PRO A 142 -3.52 -9.09 -7.70
CA PRO A 142 -4.55 -9.02 -8.73
C PRO A 142 -5.42 -7.78 -8.57
N HIS A 143 -5.88 -7.26 -9.70
CA HIS A 143 -6.72 -6.06 -9.75
C HIS A 143 -8.18 -6.35 -9.51
N ALA A 144 -8.64 -7.55 -9.90
CA ALA A 144 -10.00 -8.00 -9.65
C ALA A 144 -10.18 -8.36 -8.17
N HIS A 145 -11.37 -8.06 -7.65
CA HIS A 145 -11.80 -8.54 -6.34
C HIS A 145 -12.45 -9.91 -6.48
N ARG A 146 -12.28 -10.77 -5.47
CA ARG A 146 -13.05 -12.02 -5.37
C ARG A 146 -14.54 -11.70 -5.28
N ASP A 147 -15.33 -12.64 -5.78
CA ASP A 147 -16.78 -12.57 -5.62
C ASP A 147 -17.17 -12.39 -4.14
N ILE A 148 -18.17 -11.54 -3.90
CA ILE A 148 -18.59 -11.16 -2.55
C ILE A 148 -19.04 -12.36 -1.71
N THR A 149 -19.45 -13.46 -2.34
CA THR A 149 -19.89 -14.70 -1.71
C THR A 149 -18.78 -15.43 -0.97
N TYR A 150 -17.50 -15.29 -1.40
CA TYR A 150 -16.33 -15.85 -0.72
C TYR A 150 -16.11 -15.25 0.68
N TYR A 151 -16.69 -14.08 0.96
CA TYR A 151 -16.59 -13.44 2.26
C TYR A 151 -17.72 -13.89 3.20
N PRO A 152 -17.44 -14.09 4.51
CA PRO A 152 -18.49 -14.34 5.50
C PRO A 152 -19.55 -13.23 5.47
N GLN A 153 -20.82 -13.58 5.64
CA GLN A 153 -21.95 -12.66 5.50
C GLN A 153 -21.77 -11.35 6.29
N LYS A 154 -21.30 -11.44 7.55
CA LYS A 154 -21.00 -10.29 8.41
C LYS A 154 -19.93 -9.32 7.88
N LYS A 155 -19.07 -9.78 6.97
CA LYS A 155 -18.02 -8.97 6.32
C LYS A 155 -18.42 -8.46 4.93
N ARG A 156 -19.53 -8.94 4.35
CA ARG A 156 -19.93 -8.55 2.98
C ARG A 156 -20.30 -7.07 2.87
N SER A 157 -21.00 -6.52 3.87
CA SER A 157 -21.38 -5.09 3.86
C SER A 157 -20.16 -4.16 3.84
N ILE A 158 -19.17 -4.40 4.72
CA ILE A 158 -17.95 -3.57 4.75
C ILE A 158 -17.11 -3.73 3.47
N ARG A 159 -17.14 -4.92 2.85
CA ARG A 159 -16.47 -5.14 1.55
C ARG A 159 -17.14 -4.37 0.41
N LYS A 160 -18.47 -4.39 0.33
CA LYS A 160 -19.21 -3.58 -0.65
C LYS A 160 -18.92 -2.08 -0.50
N LYS A 161 -18.92 -1.57 0.74
CA LYS A 161 -18.55 -0.16 1.03
C LYS A 161 -17.12 0.16 0.60
N ARG A 162 -16.18 -0.76 0.84
CA ARG A 162 -14.79 -0.61 0.37
C ARG A 162 -14.72 -0.53 -1.15
N TRP A 163 -15.42 -1.41 -1.86
CA TRP A 163 -15.43 -1.40 -3.34
C TRP A 163 -16.00 -0.09 -3.88
N GLN A 164 -17.15 0.35 -3.38
CA GLN A 164 -17.74 1.64 -3.78
C GLN A 164 -16.79 2.83 -3.56
N LEU A 165 -16.06 2.83 -2.44
CA LEU A 165 -15.04 3.85 -2.18
C LEU A 165 -13.90 3.78 -3.20
N LEU A 166 -13.39 2.58 -3.48
CA LEU A 166 -12.31 2.39 -4.46
C LEU A 166 -12.73 2.78 -5.88
N ASP A 167 -13.96 2.45 -6.28
CA ASP A 167 -14.54 2.85 -7.56
C ASP A 167 -14.62 4.38 -7.68
N THR A 168 -15.09 5.05 -6.62
CA THR A 168 -15.15 6.52 -6.56
C THR A 168 -13.76 7.15 -6.70
N ILE A 169 -12.75 6.57 -6.04
CA ILE A 169 -11.38 7.08 -6.11
C ILE A 169 -10.78 6.87 -7.50
N GLU A 170 -11.00 5.69 -8.10
CA GLU A 170 -10.55 5.40 -9.45
C GLU A 170 -11.14 6.40 -10.47
N GLU A 171 -12.43 6.68 -10.37
CA GLU A 171 -13.11 7.67 -11.22
C GLU A 171 -12.53 9.08 -11.02
N ASN A 172 -12.32 9.50 -9.77
CA ASN A 172 -11.69 10.78 -9.47
C ASN A 172 -10.27 10.87 -10.07
N PHE A 173 -9.46 9.82 -9.95
CA PHE A 173 -8.12 9.80 -10.54
C PHE A 173 -8.15 9.87 -12.07
N LYS A 174 -9.07 9.17 -12.72
CA LYS A 174 -9.26 9.26 -14.19
C LYS A 174 -9.60 10.69 -14.62
N ASN A 175 -10.46 11.38 -13.86
CA ASN A 175 -10.87 12.74 -14.16
C ASN A 175 -9.78 13.79 -13.89
N MET A 176 -8.89 13.53 -12.92
CA MET A 176 -7.76 14.42 -12.61
C MET A 176 -6.57 14.26 -13.57
N LEU A 177 -6.38 13.07 -14.13
CA LEU A 177 -5.32 12.77 -15.09
C LEU A 177 -5.78 13.18 -16.49
N HIS A 178 -5.57 14.45 -16.84
CA HIS A 178 -5.68 14.89 -18.24
C HIS A 178 -4.61 14.18 -19.06
N ARG A 179 -5.04 13.25 -19.93
CA ARG A 179 -4.17 12.77 -21.00
C ARG A 179 -3.92 13.94 -21.94
N HIS A 180 -2.69 14.42 -21.98
CA HIS A 180 -2.22 15.18 -23.12
C HIS A 180 -1.95 14.17 -24.21
N ASP A 181 -2.91 14.04 -25.13
CA ASP A 181 -2.76 13.30 -26.39
C ASP A 181 -1.72 13.98 -27.29
#